data_AF-A0A924QMK1-F1
#
_entry.id   AF-A0A924QMK1-F1
#
_cell.length_a   1.000
_cell.length_b   1.000
_cell.length_c   1.000
_cell.angle_alpha   90.00
_cell.angle_beta   90.00
_cell.angle_gamma   90.00
#
_symmetry.space_group_name_H-M   'P 1'
#
loop_
_entity.id
_entity.type
_entity.pdbx_description
1 polymer ?
#
loop_
_entity_poly.entity_id
_entity_poly.type
_entity_poly.pdbx_seq_one_letter_code
_entity_poly.pdbx_strand_id
1 'polypeptide(L)'
;MTTKLFWDYYEFTGDKKYLKEVTYPAILGMSKFLSKVVKDTAGLLLASPSYSPEQRSIVDNLHYKTIGCAFDQQMIFENHNDVLKAAKMINDNDAFLLTIQNQLPKLDPVQMGWSGQIKEYREEKYYGELVADKKHRHTSQLVGLYPGTIINSNTPAWLDAAKLSLNNRGDKATGWAMAHRLNLWARAKEGNRAYDLLKAVLQNATLNNLWDNCPPFDVDGNFGTTAGVAEMLLQSHEGFIDLLPAIPQQWATGSYKGLLARGNFEVGAKWENNQATQFTIKSNIGGTCKLKYYNIEKAIVKNAAGKVVNVFSNKRDFIEFKTKAGDQFTIIKIQSYKKVSNPSNLVIKETKPQSTIIQWDKSADAVAYNVYAHYKSSPDYTLIKKNLTATNFECDTKELSTVKYGLLRVTAVDKVGRESSGVIVTIEAKEKDKN
;
A
#
# COMPACT_ATOMS: atom_id res chain seq x y z
N MET A 1 5.90 13.91 -9.79
CA MET A 1 5.10 13.61 -8.57
C MET A 1 4.49 14.86 -7.98
N THR A 2 5.01 16.03 -8.32
CA THR A 2 4.60 17.35 -7.82
C THR A 2 3.10 17.60 -7.87
N THR A 3 2.39 17.10 -8.89
CA THR A 3 0.94 17.28 -9.02
C THR A 3 0.11 16.48 -8.00
N LYS A 4 0.64 15.37 -7.45
CA LYS A 4 -0.02 14.61 -6.38
C LYS A 4 -0.26 15.47 -5.14
N LEU A 5 0.68 16.37 -4.83
CA LEU A 5 0.58 17.29 -3.68
C LEU A 5 -0.62 18.24 -3.79
N PHE A 6 -0.97 18.68 -5.00
CA PHE A 6 -2.15 19.52 -5.23
C PHE A 6 -3.45 18.73 -5.02
N TRP A 7 -3.46 17.46 -5.43
CA TRP A 7 -4.60 16.57 -5.17
C TRP A 7 -4.73 16.27 -3.68
N ASP A 8 -3.63 15.92 -3.01
CA ASP A 8 -3.63 15.67 -1.56
C ASP A 8 -4.06 16.91 -0.78
N TYR A 9 -3.61 18.12 -1.17
CA TYR A 9 -4.09 19.36 -0.54
C TYR A 9 -5.62 19.45 -0.56
N TYR A 10 -6.25 19.19 -1.72
CA TYR A 10 -7.70 19.16 -1.82
C TYR A 10 -8.29 18.02 -0.96
N GLU A 11 -7.78 16.81 -1.05
CA GLU A 11 -8.32 15.67 -0.30
C GLU A 11 -8.27 15.89 1.22
N PHE A 12 -7.24 16.56 1.76
CA PHE A 12 -7.13 16.86 3.18
C PHE A 12 -7.94 18.08 3.63
N THR A 13 -8.20 19.05 2.75
CA THR A 13 -8.92 20.29 3.11
C THR A 13 -10.40 20.29 2.72
N GLY A 14 -10.74 19.58 1.64
CA GLY A 14 -12.03 19.65 0.97
C GLY A 14 -12.32 21.01 0.31
N ASP A 15 -11.31 21.86 0.10
CA ASP A 15 -11.49 23.19 -0.48
C ASP A 15 -11.89 23.11 -1.95
N LYS A 16 -13.20 23.29 -2.21
CA LYS A 16 -13.77 23.24 -3.56
C LYS A 16 -13.30 24.38 -4.46
N LYS A 17 -12.97 25.55 -3.88
CA LYS A 17 -12.46 26.68 -4.66
C LYS A 17 -11.04 26.35 -5.12
N TYR A 18 -10.19 25.89 -4.21
CA TYR A 18 -8.84 25.46 -4.54
C TYR A 18 -8.83 24.28 -5.53
N LEU A 19 -9.76 23.32 -5.38
CA LEU A 19 -9.95 22.25 -6.35
C LEU A 19 -10.14 22.80 -7.76
N LYS A 20 -11.08 23.73 -7.94
CA LYS A 20 -11.47 24.26 -9.24
C LYS A 20 -10.41 25.19 -9.84
N GLU A 21 -9.80 26.05 -9.02
CA GLU A 21 -8.94 27.14 -9.50
C GLU A 21 -7.46 26.75 -9.58
N VAL A 22 -7.01 25.78 -8.77
CA VAL A 22 -5.58 25.45 -8.65
C VAL A 22 -5.31 23.97 -8.89
N THR A 23 -5.91 23.08 -8.10
CA THR A 23 -5.63 21.65 -8.19
C THR A 23 -5.98 21.09 -9.56
N TYR A 24 -7.23 21.29 -10.01
CA TYR A 24 -7.72 20.71 -11.26
C TYR A 24 -6.94 21.18 -12.48
N PRO A 25 -6.70 22.48 -12.71
CA PRO A 25 -5.84 22.93 -13.81
C PRO A 25 -4.43 22.33 -13.78
N ALA A 26 -3.82 22.20 -12.59
CA ALA A 26 -2.47 21.64 -12.46
C ALA A 26 -2.42 20.15 -12.85
N ILE A 27 -3.32 19.32 -12.31
CA ILE A 27 -3.35 17.88 -12.61
C ILE A 27 -3.79 17.61 -14.06
N LEU A 28 -4.72 18.42 -14.60
CA LEU A 28 -5.18 18.33 -15.99
C LEU A 28 -4.07 18.70 -16.97
N GLY A 29 -3.37 19.80 -16.73
CA GLY A 29 -2.23 20.23 -17.54
C GLY A 29 -1.13 19.17 -17.58
N MET A 30 -0.82 18.58 -16.43
CA MET A 30 0.12 17.45 -16.35
C MET A 30 -0.38 16.23 -17.12
N SER A 31 -1.67 15.88 -17.04
CA SER A 31 -2.22 14.79 -17.85
C SER A 31 -2.14 15.05 -19.35
N LYS A 32 -2.39 16.29 -19.81
CA LYS A 32 -2.22 16.70 -21.21
C LYS A 32 -0.77 16.53 -21.69
N PHE A 33 0.20 16.78 -20.82
CA PHE A 33 1.61 16.48 -21.10
C PHE A 33 1.89 14.97 -21.12
N LEU A 34 1.58 14.26 -20.03
CA LEU A 34 1.90 12.84 -19.86
C LEU A 34 1.24 11.94 -20.92
N SER A 35 0.04 12.28 -21.37
CA SER A 35 -0.67 11.57 -22.44
C SER A 35 0.10 11.53 -23.77
N LYS A 36 1.03 12.47 -23.98
CA LYS A 36 1.89 12.57 -25.17
C LYS A 36 3.26 11.92 -24.98
N VAL A 37 3.62 11.57 -23.75
CA VAL A 37 4.92 10.93 -23.41
C VAL A 37 4.84 9.40 -23.60
N VAL A 38 3.63 8.84 -23.50
CA VAL A 38 3.39 7.42 -23.75
C VAL A 38 3.30 7.11 -25.25
N LYS A 39 3.81 5.94 -25.64
CA LYS A 39 3.77 5.43 -27.01
C LYS A 39 3.11 4.06 -27.05
N ASP A 40 2.36 3.78 -28.11
CA ASP A 40 1.85 2.43 -28.35
C ASP A 40 3.02 1.46 -28.53
N THR A 41 3.06 0.46 -27.66
CA THR A 41 4.03 -0.63 -27.66
C THR A 41 3.24 -1.93 -27.51
N ALA A 42 2.92 -2.56 -28.64
CA ALA A 42 2.13 -3.80 -28.69
C ALA A 42 0.76 -3.70 -27.98
N GLY A 43 0.05 -2.59 -28.17
CA GLY A 43 -1.27 -2.35 -27.60
C GLY A 43 -1.28 -1.77 -26.18
N LEU A 44 -0.12 -1.66 -25.54
CA LEU A 44 0.07 -0.93 -24.29
C LEU A 44 0.58 0.50 -24.56
N LEU A 45 0.35 1.41 -23.63
CA LEU A 45 0.85 2.79 -23.70
C LEU A 45 1.96 2.99 -22.68
N LEU A 46 3.20 3.04 -23.15
CA LEU A 46 4.38 3.05 -22.30
C LEU A 46 5.21 4.33 -22.48
N ALA A 47 5.68 4.91 -21.38
CA ALA A 47 6.57 6.08 -21.41
C ALA A 47 7.89 5.77 -22.16
N SER A 48 8.32 6.66 -23.06
CA SER A 48 9.54 6.45 -23.85
C SER A 48 10.25 7.77 -24.24
N PRO A 49 11.54 7.97 -23.87
CA PRO A 49 12.37 7.09 -23.04
C PRO A 49 11.92 7.10 -21.58
N SER A 50 12.33 6.09 -20.81
CA SER A 50 11.99 5.94 -19.40
C SER A 50 13.20 5.46 -18.59
N TYR A 51 13.28 5.88 -17.33
CA TYR A 51 14.38 5.58 -16.41
C TYR A 51 13.83 5.40 -15.00
N SER A 52 14.31 4.41 -14.25
CA SER A 52 14.01 4.32 -12.81
C SER A 52 15.10 5.06 -12.02
N PRO A 53 14.79 6.17 -11.33
CA PRO A 53 15.80 6.91 -10.57
C PRO A 53 16.40 6.04 -9.44
N GLU A 54 17.71 5.95 -9.25
CA GLU A 54 18.82 6.26 -10.18
C GLU A 54 19.60 4.98 -10.49
N GLN A 55 18.86 3.93 -10.84
CA GLN A 55 19.41 2.61 -11.06
C GLN A 55 20.34 2.59 -12.27
N ARG A 56 21.44 1.84 -12.12
CA ARG A 56 22.45 1.64 -13.16
C ARG A 56 22.39 0.24 -13.70
N SER A 57 22.64 0.10 -15.00
CA SER A 57 22.72 -1.17 -15.70
C SER A 57 23.91 -2.00 -15.22
N ILE A 58 23.70 -3.32 -15.09
CA ILE A 58 24.80 -4.25 -14.79
C ILE A 58 25.80 -4.39 -15.96
N VAL A 59 25.40 -4.02 -17.19
CA VAL A 59 26.20 -4.24 -18.41
C VAL A 59 27.23 -3.13 -18.61
N ASP A 60 26.80 -1.87 -18.59
CA ASP A 60 27.63 -0.70 -18.94
C ASP A 60 27.74 0.32 -17.80
N ASN A 61 27.09 0.06 -16.66
CA ASN A 61 27.03 0.93 -15.49
C ASN A 61 26.47 2.35 -15.77
N LEU A 62 25.78 2.54 -16.90
CA LEU A 62 25.02 3.75 -17.20
C LEU A 62 23.63 3.69 -16.57
N HIS A 63 22.93 4.82 -16.50
CA HIS A 63 21.52 4.83 -16.06
C HIS A 63 20.69 3.91 -16.95
N TYR A 64 19.97 2.97 -16.35
CA TYR A 64 19.25 1.96 -17.11
C TYR A 64 18.09 2.61 -17.88
N LYS A 65 18.24 2.67 -19.20
CA LYS A 65 17.24 3.21 -20.13
C LYS A 65 16.27 2.12 -20.54
N THR A 66 14.98 2.37 -20.41
CA THR A 66 13.93 1.43 -20.78
C THR A 66 12.74 2.13 -21.45
N ILE A 67 11.65 1.40 -21.63
CA ILE A 67 10.32 1.84 -22.04
C ILE A 67 9.32 1.47 -20.92
N GLY A 68 8.72 2.48 -20.29
CA GLY A 68 7.69 2.31 -19.28
C GLY A 68 8.15 1.62 -18.00
N CYS A 69 9.20 2.11 -17.33
CA CYS A 69 9.55 1.63 -15.99
C CYS A 69 8.37 1.81 -15.02
N ALA A 70 8.37 1.04 -13.92
CA ALA A 70 7.28 1.07 -12.95
C ALA A 70 7.06 2.48 -12.38
N PHE A 71 8.14 3.24 -12.14
CA PHE A 71 8.06 4.62 -11.64
C PHE A 71 7.18 5.50 -12.53
N ASP A 72 7.49 5.57 -13.84
CA ASP A 72 6.74 6.43 -14.77
C ASP A 72 5.30 5.94 -14.93
N GLN A 73 5.07 4.64 -15.09
CA GLN A 73 3.74 4.12 -15.37
C GLN A 73 2.79 4.29 -14.17
N GLN A 74 3.27 4.03 -12.94
CA GLN A 74 2.48 4.25 -11.73
C GLN A 74 2.13 5.73 -11.57
N MET A 75 3.06 6.61 -11.88
CA MET A 75 2.90 8.05 -11.78
C MET A 75 1.89 8.62 -12.78
N ILE A 76 1.97 8.18 -14.04
CA ILE A 76 1.03 8.56 -15.07
C ILE A 76 -0.37 8.08 -14.70
N PHE A 77 -0.48 6.82 -14.24
CA PHE A 77 -1.74 6.24 -13.83
C PHE A 77 -2.40 7.00 -12.68
N GLU A 78 -1.66 7.29 -11.60
CA GLU A 78 -2.16 8.07 -10.46
C GLU A 78 -2.65 9.45 -10.89
N ASN A 79 -1.87 10.17 -11.72
CA ASN A 79 -2.24 11.52 -12.17
C ASN A 79 -3.50 11.50 -13.05
N HIS A 80 -3.63 10.55 -13.97
CA HIS A 80 -4.85 10.41 -14.80
C HIS A 80 -6.07 10.05 -13.94
N ASN A 81 -5.91 9.16 -12.98
CA ASN A 81 -6.99 8.77 -12.07
C ASN A 81 -7.48 9.96 -11.23
N ASP A 82 -6.56 10.76 -10.70
CA ASP A 82 -6.89 11.97 -9.92
C ASP A 82 -7.58 13.04 -10.80
N VAL A 83 -7.19 13.20 -12.07
CA VAL A 83 -7.91 14.08 -13.03
C VAL A 83 -9.35 13.63 -13.22
N LEU A 84 -9.60 12.34 -13.43
CA LEU A 84 -10.95 11.84 -13.66
C LEU A 84 -11.85 11.98 -12.42
N LYS A 85 -11.29 11.76 -11.23
CA LYS A 85 -12.00 12.02 -9.97
C LYS A 85 -12.35 13.50 -9.83
N ALA A 86 -11.37 14.39 -10.02
CA ALA A 86 -11.56 15.83 -9.90
C ALA A 86 -12.57 16.36 -10.93
N ALA A 87 -12.46 15.96 -12.20
CA ALA A 87 -13.37 16.34 -13.27
C ALA A 87 -14.82 15.97 -12.93
N LYS A 88 -15.04 14.76 -12.42
CA LYS A 88 -16.36 14.31 -11.95
C LYS A 88 -16.89 15.18 -10.80
N MET A 89 -16.04 15.59 -9.87
CA MET A 89 -16.45 16.41 -8.72
C MET A 89 -16.87 17.83 -9.13
N ILE A 90 -16.27 18.39 -10.18
CA ILE A 90 -16.59 19.74 -10.68
C ILE A 90 -17.54 19.74 -11.88
N ASN A 91 -17.99 18.56 -12.32
CA ASN A 91 -18.80 18.34 -13.52
C ASN A 91 -18.16 18.91 -14.81
N ASP A 92 -16.85 18.72 -14.98
CA ASP A 92 -16.16 19.10 -16.20
C ASP A 92 -16.39 18.09 -17.34
N ASN A 93 -16.45 18.61 -18.57
CA ASN A 93 -16.70 17.86 -19.79
C ASN A 93 -15.62 18.11 -20.87
N ASP A 94 -14.38 18.46 -20.50
CA ASP A 94 -13.26 18.57 -21.46
C ASP A 94 -13.15 17.26 -22.28
N ALA A 95 -13.16 17.37 -23.60
CA ALA A 95 -13.07 16.21 -24.50
C ALA A 95 -11.80 15.38 -24.27
N PHE A 96 -10.74 15.99 -23.73
CA PHE A 96 -9.51 15.30 -23.35
C PHE A 96 -9.72 14.23 -22.27
N LEU A 97 -10.78 14.32 -21.46
CA LEU A 97 -11.09 13.29 -20.45
C LEU A 97 -11.31 11.91 -21.10
N LEU A 98 -11.88 11.86 -22.32
CA LEU A 98 -12.02 10.62 -23.09
C LEU A 98 -10.66 10.03 -23.49
N THR A 99 -9.67 10.88 -23.77
CA THR A 99 -8.31 10.41 -24.08
C THR A 99 -7.74 9.64 -22.88
N ILE A 100 -7.69 10.26 -21.70
CA ILE A 100 -7.08 9.60 -20.54
C ILE A 100 -7.90 8.40 -20.01
N GLN A 101 -9.23 8.41 -20.18
CA GLN A 101 -10.08 7.23 -19.92
C GLN A 101 -9.67 6.03 -20.79
N ASN A 102 -9.37 6.26 -22.07
CA ASN A 102 -8.91 5.22 -22.98
C ASN A 102 -7.44 4.82 -22.75
N GLN A 103 -6.61 5.71 -22.21
CA GLN A 103 -5.21 5.43 -21.93
C GLN A 103 -5.02 4.62 -20.64
N LEU A 104 -5.75 4.93 -19.56
CA LEU A 104 -5.63 4.27 -18.25
C LEU A 104 -5.53 2.74 -18.28
N PRO A 105 -6.44 1.99 -18.93
CA PRO A 105 -6.35 0.52 -18.96
C PRO A 105 -5.14 -0.01 -19.74
N LYS A 106 -4.49 0.83 -20.56
CA LYS A 106 -3.32 0.46 -21.38
C LYS A 106 -1.98 0.80 -20.72
N LEU A 107 -1.98 1.50 -19.58
CA LEU A 107 -0.75 1.90 -18.88
C LEU A 107 -0.07 0.74 -18.15
N ASP A 108 -0.83 -0.29 -17.74
CA ASP A 108 -0.31 -1.47 -17.05
C ASP A 108 0.73 -1.13 -15.95
N PRO A 109 0.31 -0.37 -14.91
CA PRO A 109 1.23 0.35 -14.01
C PRO A 109 1.99 -0.55 -13.03
N VAL A 110 1.46 -1.74 -12.73
CA VAL A 110 2.04 -2.63 -11.72
C VAL A 110 2.19 -4.02 -12.32
N GLN A 111 3.42 -4.50 -12.31
CA GLN A 111 3.78 -5.81 -12.81
C GLN A 111 4.54 -6.58 -11.77
N MET A 112 4.39 -7.90 -11.79
CA MET A 112 5.12 -8.80 -10.90
C MET A 112 6.15 -9.62 -11.66
N GLY A 113 7.32 -9.81 -11.05
CA GLY A 113 8.38 -10.66 -11.56
C GLY A 113 8.31 -12.07 -11.01
N TRP A 114 9.19 -12.93 -11.51
CA TRP A 114 9.23 -14.37 -11.21
C TRP A 114 9.73 -14.65 -9.81
N SER A 115 10.47 -13.73 -9.20
CA SER A 115 10.79 -13.81 -7.76
C SER A 115 9.61 -13.41 -6.88
N GLY A 116 8.48 -12.96 -7.43
CA GLY A 116 7.32 -12.45 -6.70
C GLY A 116 7.37 -10.96 -6.38
N GLN A 117 8.41 -10.26 -6.82
CA GLN A 117 8.63 -8.82 -6.60
C GLN A 117 7.72 -7.97 -7.48
N ILE A 118 7.49 -6.72 -7.10
CA ILE A 118 7.08 -5.68 -8.05
C ILE A 118 8.27 -5.39 -8.95
N LYS A 119 8.08 -5.55 -10.26
CA LYS A 119 9.12 -5.27 -11.24
C LYS A 119 9.48 -3.79 -11.22
N GLU A 120 10.76 -3.48 -11.35
CA GLU A 120 11.21 -2.11 -11.60
C GLU A 120 11.20 -1.79 -13.10
N TYR A 121 11.56 -2.80 -13.90
CA TYR A 121 11.58 -2.75 -15.37
C TYR A 121 10.68 -3.85 -15.94
N ARG A 122 10.00 -3.59 -17.05
CA ARG A 122 8.97 -4.52 -17.57
C ARG A 122 9.61 -5.83 -18.07
N GLU A 123 10.78 -5.70 -18.65
CA GLU A 123 11.64 -6.75 -19.15
C GLU A 123 12.30 -7.58 -18.03
N GLU A 124 12.30 -7.09 -16.79
CA GLU A 124 12.85 -7.80 -15.62
C GLU A 124 12.02 -9.05 -15.32
N LYS A 125 12.66 -10.22 -15.24
CA LYS A 125 12.06 -11.47 -14.78
C LYS A 125 12.35 -11.64 -13.29
N TYR A 126 13.61 -11.72 -12.91
CA TYR A 126 14.04 -11.92 -11.52
C TYR A 126 14.47 -10.63 -10.85
N TYR A 127 14.33 -10.58 -9.53
CA TYR A 127 14.60 -9.36 -8.77
C TYR A 127 16.02 -8.84 -9.00
N GLY A 128 16.10 -7.63 -9.54
CA GLY A 128 17.31 -6.88 -9.77
C GLY A 128 18.26 -7.52 -10.78
N GLU A 129 17.76 -8.33 -11.73
CA GLU A 129 18.61 -8.99 -12.73
C GLU A 129 19.28 -8.02 -13.72
N LEU A 130 18.72 -6.82 -13.90
CA LEU A 130 19.16 -5.83 -14.88
C LEU A 130 20.05 -4.74 -14.28
N VAL A 131 20.14 -4.68 -12.95
CA VAL A 131 20.72 -3.54 -12.24
C VAL A 131 22.00 -3.90 -11.49
N ALA A 132 22.91 -2.93 -11.40
CA ALA A 132 24.18 -3.06 -10.71
C ALA A 132 24.01 -3.11 -9.18
N ASP A 133 22.97 -2.46 -8.62
CA ASP A 133 22.74 -2.37 -7.18
C ASP A 133 21.34 -2.86 -6.79
N LYS A 134 21.27 -4.09 -6.24
CA LYS A 134 20.02 -4.70 -5.77
C LYS A 134 19.49 -4.08 -4.47
N LYS A 135 20.30 -3.33 -3.72
CA LYS A 135 19.95 -2.69 -2.44
C LYS A 135 19.94 -1.17 -2.54
N HIS A 136 19.77 -0.66 -3.76
CA HIS A 136 19.80 0.75 -4.08
C HIS A 136 18.91 1.60 -3.16
N ARG A 137 19.38 2.81 -2.89
CA ARG A 137 18.71 3.76 -1.98
C ARG A 137 17.29 4.11 -2.44
N HIS A 138 17.06 4.18 -3.76
CA HIS A 138 15.72 4.40 -4.29
C HIS A 138 14.87 3.12 -4.32
N THR A 139 13.58 3.30 -4.08
CA THR A 139 12.53 2.28 -4.21
C THR A 139 11.46 2.75 -5.20
N SER A 140 11.91 3.31 -6.32
CA SER A 140 11.09 4.00 -7.34
C SER A 140 9.97 3.14 -7.92
N GLN A 141 10.12 1.81 -7.92
CA GLN A 141 9.08 0.87 -8.33
C GLN A 141 7.91 0.73 -7.34
N LEU A 142 8.00 1.36 -6.15
CA LEU A 142 7.00 1.30 -5.09
C LEU A 142 6.29 2.64 -4.86
N VAL A 143 6.38 3.58 -5.81
CA VAL A 143 5.70 4.88 -5.68
C VAL A 143 4.18 4.75 -5.66
N GLY A 144 3.63 3.69 -6.25
CA GLY A 144 2.22 3.31 -6.17
C GLY A 144 1.77 2.84 -4.77
N LEU A 145 2.70 2.46 -3.89
CA LEU A 145 2.42 2.17 -2.47
C LEU A 145 2.51 3.44 -1.61
N TYR A 146 3.57 4.24 -1.81
CA TYR A 146 3.72 5.55 -1.19
C TYR A 146 4.61 6.48 -2.02
N PRO A 147 4.17 7.73 -2.29
CA PRO A 147 2.95 8.39 -1.79
C PRO A 147 1.68 8.06 -2.58
N GLY A 148 1.77 7.23 -3.62
CA GLY A 148 0.64 6.72 -4.39
C GLY A 148 -0.34 5.92 -3.53
N THR A 149 -1.38 5.44 -4.21
CA THR A 149 -2.55 4.80 -3.60
C THR A 149 -2.97 3.53 -4.32
N ILE A 150 -2.42 3.18 -5.48
CA ILE A 150 -2.83 1.98 -6.24
C ILE A 150 -2.40 0.65 -5.61
N ILE A 151 -1.31 0.61 -4.82
CA ILE A 151 -0.90 -0.60 -4.08
C ILE A 151 -1.35 -0.43 -2.63
N ASN A 152 -2.41 -1.12 -2.23
CA ASN A 152 -3.01 -1.01 -0.90
C ASN A 152 -3.73 -2.30 -0.47
N SER A 153 -4.53 -2.27 0.61
CA SER A 153 -5.21 -3.47 1.14
C SER A 153 -6.30 -4.05 0.23
N ASN A 154 -6.79 -3.30 -0.75
CA ASN A 154 -7.70 -3.75 -1.82
C ASN A 154 -6.96 -4.33 -3.03
N THR A 155 -5.63 -4.33 -3.04
CA THR A 155 -4.79 -5.00 -4.06
C THR A 155 -3.80 -5.94 -3.35
N PRO A 156 -4.31 -6.96 -2.64
CA PRO A 156 -3.51 -7.74 -1.69
C PRO A 156 -2.31 -8.46 -2.34
N ALA A 157 -2.41 -8.90 -3.60
CA ALA A 157 -1.29 -9.54 -4.28
C ALA A 157 -0.15 -8.55 -4.57
N TRP A 158 -0.50 -7.33 -5.01
CA TRP A 158 0.48 -6.26 -5.19
C TRP A 158 1.10 -5.80 -3.87
N LEU A 159 0.31 -5.79 -2.79
CA LEU A 159 0.81 -5.41 -1.47
C LEU A 159 1.84 -6.42 -0.94
N ASP A 160 1.57 -7.71 -1.09
CA ASP A 160 2.49 -8.77 -0.70
C ASP A 160 3.76 -8.76 -1.57
N ALA A 161 3.63 -8.50 -2.87
CA ALA A 161 4.77 -8.30 -3.78
C ALA A 161 5.61 -7.06 -3.43
N ALA A 162 4.97 -5.98 -2.98
CA ALA A 162 5.65 -4.78 -2.51
C ALA A 162 6.45 -5.05 -1.23
N LYS A 163 5.89 -5.80 -0.27
CA LYS A 163 6.61 -6.26 0.94
C LYS A 163 7.83 -7.10 0.58
N LEU A 164 7.70 -8.02 -0.39
CA LEU A 164 8.82 -8.82 -0.86
C LEU A 164 9.91 -7.94 -1.50
N SER A 165 9.51 -6.96 -2.30
CA SER A 165 10.43 -6.00 -2.93
C SER A 165 11.18 -5.17 -1.89
N LEU A 166 10.49 -4.72 -0.82
CA LEU A 166 11.10 -4.00 0.31
C LEU A 166 12.11 -4.87 1.06
N ASN A 167 11.76 -6.13 1.35
CA ASN A 167 12.68 -7.07 1.99
C ASN A 167 13.94 -7.28 1.15
N ASN A 168 13.81 -7.43 -0.18
CA ASN A 168 14.94 -7.59 -1.08
C ASN A 168 15.80 -6.32 -1.20
N ARG A 169 15.19 -5.13 -1.18
CA ARG A 169 15.91 -3.84 -1.13
C ARG A 169 16.68 -3.67 0.18
N GLY A 170 16.13 -4.18 1.28
CA GLY A 170 16.67 -4.05 2.62
C GLY A 170 16.35 -2.70 3.27
N ASP A 171 16.68 -2.57 4.56
CA ASP A 171 16.29 -1.40 5.35
C ASP A 171 17.37 -0.31 5.38
N LYS A 172 18.66 -0.68 5.41
CA LYS A 172 19.78 0.28 5.49
C LYS A 172 19.93 1.08 4.19
N ALA A 173 19.97 2.41 4.30
CA ALA A 173 20.26 3.35 3.21
C ALA A 173 20.60 4.74 3.79
N THR A 174 20.55 5.78 2.96
CA THR A 174 20.64 7.19 3.36
C THR A 174 19.42 7.64 4.19
N GLY A 175 19.51 8.80 4.86
CA GLY A 175 18.45 9.34 5.73
C GLY A 175 17.07 9.36 5.08
N TRP A 176 16.92 10.10 3.97
CA TRP A 176 15.68 10.14 3.20
C TRP A 176 15.19 8.79 2.69
N ALA A 177 16.10 7.87 2.33
CA ALA A 177 15.74 6.57 1.80
C ALA A 177 15.17 5.68 2.90
N MET A 178 15.75 5.74 4.11
CA MET A 178 15.21 5.08 5.29
C MET A 178 13.87 5.69 5.70
N ALA A 179 13.74 7.02 5.65
CA ALA A 179 12.47 7.72 5.91
C ALA A 179 11.39 7.36 4.88
N HIS A 180 11.72 7.20 3.60
CA HIS A 180 10.78 6.73 2.57
C HIS A 180 10.36 5.28 2.82
N ARG A 181 11.31 4.39 3.15
CA ARG A 181 11.04 2.98 3.51
C ARG A 181 10.18 2.87 4.77
N LEU A 182 10.34 3.77 5.74
CA LEU A 182 9.47 3.86 6.93
C LEU A 182 8.01 4.07 6.51
N ASN A 183 7.74 5.01 5.60
CA ASN A 183 6.40 5.25 5.06
C ASN A 183 5.86 4.05 4.28
N LEU A 184 6.71 3.39 3.49
CA LEU A 184 6.32 2.18 2.74
C LEU A 184 5.93 1.02 3.67
N TRP A 185 6.69 0.77 4.74
CA TRP A 185 6.34 -0.25 5.73
C TRP A 185 5.11 0.11 6.55
N ALA A 186 4.89 1.39 6.84
CA ALA A 186 3.65 1.87 7.46
C ALA A 186 2.44 1.59 6.55
N ARG A 187 2.53 1.92 5.25
CA ARG A 187 1.49 1.58 4.25
C ARG A 187 1.27 0.08 4.08
N ALA A 188 2.34 -0.71 4.22
CA ALA A 188 2.28 -2.17 4.23
C ALA A 188 1.64 -2.78 5.50
N LYS A 189 1.26 -1.93 6.48
CA LYS A 189 0.66 -2.30 7.77
C LYS A 189 1.62 -3.11 8.68
N GLU A 190 2.92 -2.95 8.47
CA GLU A 190 3.99 -3.66 9.21
C GLU A 190 4.61 -2.76 10.27
N GLY A 191 3.86 -2.51 11.35
CA GLY A 191 4.23 -1.51 12.37
C GLY A 191 5.58 -1.72 13.04
N ASN A 192 5.94 -2.97 13.36
CA ASN A 192 7.25 -3.28 13.95
C ASN A 192 8.41 -2.98 12.99
N ARG A 193 8.25 -3.29 11.69
CA ARG A 193 9.27 -3.00 10.66
C ARG A 193 9.43 -1.50 10.44
N ALA A 194 8.31 -0.77 10.43
CA ALA A 194 8.33 0.69 10.41
C ALA A 194 9.07 1.25 11.63
N TYR A 195 8.78 0.76 12.83
CA TYR A 195 9.49 1.17 14.05
C TYR A 195 11.00 0.90 14.02
N ASP A 196 11.42 -0.25 13.48
CA ASP A 196 12.85 -0.57 13.32
C ASP A 196 13.56 0.45 12.41
N LEU A 197 12.89 0.91 11.35
CA LEU A 197 13.42 1.98 10.48
C LEU A 197 13.41 3.35 11.14
N LEU A 198 12.37 3.70 11.91
CA LEU A 198 12.37 4.92 12.71
C LEU A 198 13.57 4.96 13.64
N LYS A 199 13.83 3.85 14.35
CA LYS A 199 15.03 3.70 15.18
C LYS A 199 16.31 3.84 14.35
N ALA A 200 16.37 3.23 13.17
CA ALA A 200 17.53 3.32 12.29
C ALA A 200 17.81 4.74 11.80
N VAL A 201 16.78 5.54 11.45
CA VAL A 201 16.94 6.95 11.08
C VAL A 201 17.52 7.76 12.22
N LEU A 202 16.92 7.64 13.42
CA LEU A 202 17.35 8.37 14.62
C LEU A 202 18.78 8.00 15.04
N GLN A 203 19.21 6.76 14.81
CA GLN A 203 20.54 6.28 15.21
C GLN A 203 21.63 6.55 14.18
N ASN A 204 21.32 6.45 12.89
CA ASN A 204 22.33 6.38 11.84
C ASN A 204 22.30 7.55 10.86
N ALA A 205 21.21 8.32 10.84
CA ALA A 205 21.00 9.42 9.89
C ALA A 205 20.49 10.68 10.57
N THR A 206 20.78 10.88 11.86
CA THR A 206 20.39 12.09 12.59
C THR A 206 21.61 12.69 13.30
N LEU A 207 21.89 13.97 13.05
CA LEU A 207 22.95 14.74 13.69
C LEU A 207 22.55 15.16 15.12
N ASN A 208 23.50 15.66 15.90
CA ASN A 208 23.27 16.11 17.28
C ASN A 208 22.20 17.22 17.41
N ASN A 209 22.00 18.01 16.36
CA ASN A 209 20.96 19.04 16.29
C ASN A 209 19.62 18.53 15.74
N LEU A 210 19.44 17.20 15.64
CA LEU A 210 18.29 16.50 15.09
C LEU A 210 18.07 16.68 13.58
N TRP A 211 19.02 17.26 12.85
CA TRP A 211 18.96 17.30 11.39
C TRP A 211 19.24 15.93 10.79
N ASP A 212 18.48 15.56 9.76
CA ASP A 212 18.74 14.36 9.00
C ASP A 212 20.09 14.46 8.26
N ASN A 213 20.72 13.32 8.05
CA ASN A 213 22.05 13.20 7.48
C ASN A 213 22.05 12.16 6.36
N CYS A 214 22.03 12.64 5.13
CA CYS A 214 22.37 11.90 3.92
C CYS A 214 23.72 12.43 3.43
N PRO A 215 24.82 12.14 4.17
CA PRO A 215 25.93 13.06 4.39
C PRO A 215 26.26 13.90 3.15
N PRO A 216 26.13 15.24 3.23
CA PRO A 216 25.88 16.05 4.43
C PRO A 216 24.38 16.13 4.83
N PHE A 217 23.96 17.23 5.47
CA PHE A 217 22.57 17.50 5.85
C PHE A 217 21.64 17.49 4.64
N ASP A 218 20.53 16.77 4.76
CA ASP A 218 19.38 16.86 3.88
C ASP A 218 18.11 16.93 4.74
N VAL A 219 17.14 17.77 4.37
CA VAL A 219 15.95 18.03 5.22
C VAL A 219 14.83 17.04 4.94
N ASP A 220 14.90 16.35 3.81
CA ASP A 220 13.90 15.39 3.35
C ASP A 220 13.69 14.23 4.31
N GLY A 221 14.75 13.71 4.95
CA GLY A 221 14.63 12.67 5.96
C GLY A 221 13.90 13.13 7.23
N ASN A 222 14.04 14.40 7.64
CA ASN A 222 13.26 14.96 8.76
C ASN A 222 11.75 14.96 8.47
N PHE A 223 11.37 15.47 7.28
CA PHE A 223 9.97 15.53 6.87
C PHE A 223 9.39 14.14 6.62
N GLY A 224 10.14 13.28 5.92
CA GLY A 224 9.76 11.90 5.64
C GLY A 224 9.56 11.08 6.92
N THR A 225 10.40 11.29 7.94
CA THR A 225 10.27 10.61 9.24
C THR A 225 9.00 11.04 9.97
N THR A 226 8.72 12.34 9.99
CA THR A 226 7.47 12.88 10.55
C THR A 226 6.24 12.30 9.85
N ALA A 227 6.25 12.26 8.52
CA ALA A 227 5.18 11.66 7.73
C ALA A 227 5.02 10.15 8.02
N GLY A 228 6.13 9.43 8.20
CA GLY A 228 6.14 8.01 8.51
C GLY A 228 5.49 7.70 9.85
N VAL A 229 5.78 8.48 10.89
CA VAL A 229 5.12 8.36 12.20
C VAL A 229 3.62 8.62 12.08
N ALA A 230 3.21 9.64 11.30
CA ALA A 230 1.79 9.90 11.06
C ALA A 230 1.11 8.73 10.32
N GLU A 231 1.72 8.19 9.26
CA GLU A 231 1.21 7.04 8.50
C GLU A 231 1.17 5.74 9.33
N MET A 232 2.01 5.59 10.36
CA MET A 232 1.89 4.48 11.32
C MET A 232 0.63 4.58 12.17
N LEU A 233 0.24 5.80 12.55
CA LEU A 233 -0.84 6.09 13.49
C LEU A 233 -2.21 6.31 12.82
N LEU A 234 -2.22 6.81 11.59
CA LEU A 234 -3.43 7.17 10.85
C LEU A 234 -3.20 7.07 9.33
N GLN A 235 -4.09 6.38 8.63
CA GLN A 235 -4.11 6.36 7.15
C GLN A 235 -5.50 6.71 6.64
N SER A 236 -5.59 7.34 5.47
CA SER A 236 -6.88 7.78 4.91
C SER A 236 -6.97 7.72 3.39
N HIS A 237 -6.09 6.95 2.74
CA HIS A 237 -5.97 6.92 1.28
C HIS A 237 -6.83 5.85 0.59
N GLU A 238 -7.42 4.92 1.35
CA GLU A 238 -8.18 3.78 0.83
C GLU A 238 -9.70 4.03 0.80
N GLY A 239 -10.14 5.28 0.93
CA GLY A 239 -11.56 5.67 0.97
C GLY A 239 -12.23 5.54 2.35
N PHE A 240 -11.45 5.30 3.40
CA PHE A 240 -11.84 5.29 4.81
C PHE A 240 -10.66 5.73 5.67
N ILE A 241 -10.94 6.10 6.92
CA ILE A 241 -9.94 6.43 7.94
C ILE A 241 -9.54 5.14 8.66
N ASP A 242 -8.32 4.67 8.43
CA ASP A 242 -7.72 3.50 9.09
C ASP A 242 -6.98 3.97 10.34
N LEU A 243 -7.47 3.54 11.51
CA LEU A 243 -7.00 3.99 12.82
C LEU A 243 -5.95 3.04 13.37
N LEU A 244 -4.79 3.57 13.80
CA LEU A 244 -3.65 2.78 14.29
C LEU A 244 -3.23 1.64 13.33
N PRO A 245 -3.13 1.88 11.99
CA PRO A 245 -2.98 0.83 11.00
C PRO A 245 -1.65 0.07 11.10
N ALA A 246 -0.58 0.73 11.54
CA ALA A 246 0.75 0.14 11.66
C ALA A 246 1.41 0.54 13.00
N ILE A 247 0.65 0.46 14.11
CA ILE A 247 1.21 0.67 15.44
C ILE A 247 2.18 -0.46 15.84
N PRO A 248 3.41 -0.17 16.30
CA PRO A 248 4.37 -1.17 16.73
C PRO A 248 4.05 -1.66 18.15
N GLN A 249 4.45 -2.89 18.46
CA GLN A 249 4.25 -3.50 19.79
C GLN A 249 4.93 -2.72 20.92
N GLN A 250 6.02 -2.01 20.59
CA GLN A 250 6.82 -1.20 21.50
C GLN A 250 6.07 0.05 21.98
N TRP A 251 5.08 0.53 21.22
CA TRP A 251 4.22 1.64 21.62
C TRP A 251 2.96 1.11 22.32
N ALA A 252 3.15 0.31 23.37
CA ALA A 252 2.05 -0.37 24.04
C ALA A 252 0.99 0.59 24.62
N THR A 253 1.40 1.77 25.07
CA THR A 253 0.51 2.80 25.62
C THR A 253 0.88 4.16 25.05
N GLY A 254 -0.13 4.95 24.70
CA GLY A 254 0.11 6.29 24.15
C GLY A 254 -1.16 6.99 23.71
N SER A 255 -0.96 8.19 23.14
CA SER A 255 -2.04 8.96 22.56
C SER A 255 -1.51 9.91 21.48
N TYR A 256 -2.39 10.32 20.57
CA TYR A 256 -2.15 11.45 19.67
C TYR A 256 -3.42 12.29 19.54
N LYS A 257 -3.23 13.56 19.13
CA LYS A 257 -4.31 14.50 18.81
C LYS A 257 -3.88 15.35 17.61
N GLY A 258 -4.83 15.72 16.77
CA GLY A 258 -4.64 16.75 15.74
C GLY A 258 -4.19 16.22 14.38
N LEU A 259 -4.09 14.90 14.17
CA LEU A 259 -3.79 14.36 12.85
C LEU A 259 -4.99 14.56 11.93
N LEU A 260 -4.76 15.01 10.70
CA LEU A 260 -5.81 15.16 9.70
C LEU A 260 -5.91 13.90 8.84
N ALA A 261 -7.14 13.51 8.53
CA ALA A 261 -7.48 12.51 7.52
C ALA A 261 -8.16 13.16 6.32
N ARG A 262 -8.04 12.54 5.14
CA ARG A 262 -8.76 12.95 3.92
C ARG A 262 -10.27 13.04 4.18
N GLY A 263 -10.92 14.04 3.59
CA GLY A 263 -12.26 14.50 3.96
C GLY A 263 -12.28 15.56 5.07
N ASN A 264 -11.12 16.06 5.47
CA ASN A 264 -10.92 17.08 6.51
C ASN A 264 -11.51 16.69 7.87
N PHE A 265 -11.12 15.49 8.33
CA PHE A 265 -11.40 15.01 9.68
C PHE A 265 -10.16 15.14 10.54
N GLU A 266 -10.26 15.84 11.67
CA GLU A 266 -9.23 15.84 12.70
C GLU A 266 -9.46 14.63 13.62
N VAL A 267 -8.42 13.82 13.80
CA VAL A 267 -8.46 12.54 14.49
C VAL A 267 -7.50 12.55 15.67
N GLY A 268 -7.95 11.95 16.77
CA GLY A 268 -7.12 11.63 17.93
C GLY A 268 -7.39 10.21 18.40
N ALA A 269 -6.43 9.63 19.11
CA ALA A 269 -6.53 8.29 19.66
C ALA A 269 -5.87 8.23 21.04
N LYS A 270 -6.37 7.31 21.88
CA LYS A 270 -5.71 6.82 23.09
C LYS A 270 -5.70 5.30 23.04
N TRP A 271 -4.61 4.70 23.48
CA TRP A 271 -4.47 3.26 23.55
C TRP A 271 -3.62 2.83 24.74
N GLU A 272 -3.90 1.64 25.23
CA GLU A 272 -3.20 0.98 26.34
C GLU A 272 -3.07 -0.50 26.02
N ASN A 273 -1.95 -1.12 26.40
CA ASN A 273 -1.68 -2.54 26.13
C ASN A 273 -1.88 -2.94 24.65
N ASN A 274 -1.46 -2.07 23.71
CA ASN A 274 -1.64 -2.22 22.26
C ASN A 274 -3.11 -2.25 21.77
N GLN A 275 -4.04 -1.71 22.57
CA GLN A 275 -5.47 -1.68 22.28
C GLN A 275 -6.02 -0.25 22.41
N ALA A 276 -6.73 0.23 21.39
CA ALA A 276 -7.41 1.52 21.45
C ALA A 276 -8.47 1.53 22.56
N THR A 277 -8.39 2.54 23.43
CA THR A 277 -9.37 2.79 24.49
C THR A 277 -10.35 3.88 24.06
N GLN A 278 -9.91 4.81 23.22
CA GLN A 278 -10.72 5.92 22.72
C GLN A 278 -10.22 6.43 21.36
N PHE A 279 -11.16 6.83 20.50
CA PHE A 279 -10.89 7.72 19.37
C PHE A 279 -11.70 9.01 19.49
N THR A 280 -11.16 10.11 18.99
CA THR A 280 -11.88 11.39 18.85
C THR A 280 -11.86 11.82 17.39
N ILE A 281 -13.02 12.24 16.89
CA ILE A 281 -13.18 12.71 15.52
C ILE A 281 -13.81 14.10 15.55
N LYS A 282 -13.23 15.06 14.86
CA LYS A 282 -13.86 16.35 14.56
C LYS A 282 -14.00 16.48 13.05
N SER A 283 -15.22 16.68 12.59
CA SER A 283 -15.53 16.89 11.18
C SER A 283 -15.46 18.38 10.86
N ASN A 284 -14.48 18.82 10.06
CA ASN A 284 -14.33 20.25 9.78
C ASN A 284 -15.27 20.74 8.67
N ILE A 285 -15.68 19.85 7.75
CA ILE A 285 -16.51 20.20 6.58
C ILE A 285 -17.77 19.35 6.44
N GLY A 286 -18.05 18.44 7.38
CA GLY A 286 -19.16 17.50 7.30
C GLY A 286 -18.87 16.30 6.38
N GLY A 287 -19.93 15.64 5.91
CA GLY A 287 -19.82 14.48 5.02
C GLY A 287 -19.93 13.14 5.74
N THR A 288 -19.70 12.04 5.02
CA THR A 288 -19.70 10.70 5.62
C THR A 288 -18.34 10.41 6.24
N CYS A 289 -18.31 10.14 7.55
CA CYS A 289 -17.14 9.61 8.23
C CYS A 289 -17.15 8.08 8.11
N LYS A 290 -16.10 7.48 7.56
CA LYS A 290 -15.90 6.02 7.48
C LYS A 290 -14.65 5.66 8.26
N LEU A 291 -14.80 4.82 9.28
CA LEU A 291 -13.71 4.42 10.16
C LEU A 291 -13.45 2.92 10.03
N LYS A 292 -12.17 2.56 10.08
CA LYS A 292 -11.71 1.18 10.18
C LYS A 292 -10.83 1.02 11.41
N TYR A 293 -11.19 0.05 12.23
CA TYR A 293 -10.39 -0.44 13.36
C TYR A 293 -10.96 -1.79 13.81
N TYR A 294 -10.12 -2.64 14.39
CA TYR A 294 -10.54 -3.95 14.85
C TYR A 294 -11.73 -3.90 15.82
N ASN A 295 -12.80 -4.65 15.52
CA ASN A 295 -14.04 -4.74 16.28
C ASN A 295 -14.77 -3.39 16.50
N ILE A 296 -14.49 -2.36 15.71
CA ILE A 296 -15.08 -1.02 15.88
C ILE A 296 -16.61 -1.01 15.68
N GLU A 297 -17.16 -1.99 14.96
CA GLU A 297 -18.62 -2.15 14.79
C GLU A 297 -19.36 -2.40 16.11
N LYS A 298 -18.64 -2.75 17.17
CA LYS A 298 -19.18 -3.00 18.52
C LYS A 298 -18.92 -1.84 19.49
N ALA A 299 -18.27 -0.77 19.03
CA ALA A 299 -17.98 0.40 19.85
C ALA A 299 -19.22 1.30 20.01
N ILE A 300 -19.16 2.21 20.98
CA ILE A 300 -20.18 3.25 21.18
C ILE A 300 -19.63 4.57 20.66
N VAL A 301 -20.37 5.20 19.75
CA VAL A 301 -20.08 6.56 19.24
C VAL A 301 -20.98 7.56 19.97
N LYS A 302 -20.38 8.57 20.59
CA LYS A 302 -21.09 9.69 21.23
C LYS A 302 -20.74 11.00 20.55
N ASN A 303 -21.71 11.90 20.42
CA ASN A 303 -21.45 13.27 20.00
C ASN A 303 -20.93 14.13 21.18
N ALA A 304 -20.63 15.41 20.91
CA ALA A 304 -20.19 16.37 21.92
C ALA A 304 -21.15 16.55 23.12
N ALA A 305 -22.46 16.33 22.92
CA ALA A 305 -23.47 16.37 23.98
C ALA A 305 -23.57 15.05 24.79
N GLY A 306 -22.71 14.07 24.50
CA GLY A 306 -22.71 12.76 25.17
C GLY A 306 -23.80 11.80 24.69
N LYS A 307 -24.62 12.19 23.69
CA LYS A 307 -25.67 11.36 23.12
C LYS A 307 -25.08 10.31 22.17
N VAL A 308 -25.57 9.09 22.27
CA VAL A 308 -25.19 7.99 21.36
C VAL A 308 -25.68 8.29 19.95
N VAL A 309 -24.80 8.11 18.98
CA VAL A 309 -25.05 8.31 17.55
C VAL A 309 -25.22 6.95 16.90
N ASN A 310 -26.25 6.81 16.07
CA ASN A 310 -26.44 5.60 15.28
C ASN A 310 -25.36 5.54 14.19
N VAL A 311 -24.66 4.41 14.13
CA VAL A 311 -23.66 4.12 13.11
C VAL A 311 -24.12 2.95 12.25
N PHE A 312 -23.72 2.95 10.99
CA PHE A 312 -23.93 1.83 10.07
C PHE A 312 -22.66 1.00 9.98
N SER A 313 -22.81 -0.32 9.86
CA SER A 313 -21.72 -1.25 9.60
C SER A 313 -22.21 -2.35 8.67
N ASN A 314 -21.56 -2.52 7.53
CA ASN A 314 -21.85 -3.60 6.57
C ASN A 314 -20.84 -4.75 6.62
N LYS A 315 -19.75 -4.58 7.38
CA LYS A 315 -18.71 -5.60 7.57
C LYS A 315 -17.96 -5.34 8.88
N ARG A 316 -17.43 -6.41 9.45
CA ARG A 316 -16.55 -6.39 10.62
C ARG A 316 -15.40 -5.39 10.44
N ASP A 317 -15.00 -4.74 11.53
CA ASP A 317 -13.91 -3.76 11.62
C ASP A 317 -14.21 -2.41 10.92
N PHE A 318 -15.46 -2.15 10.53
CA PHE A 318 -15.86 -0.89 9.89
C PHE A 318 -17.11 -0.29 10.51
N ILE A 319 -17.15 1.04 10.59
CA ILE A 319 -18.37 1.83 10.84
C ILE A 319 -18.41 3.05 9.94
N GLU A 320 -19.61 3.53 9.64
CA GLU A 320 -19.82 4.82 8.99
C GLU A 320 -21.01 5.58 9.58
N PHE A 321 -20.93 6.91 9.53
CA PHE A 321 -22.01 7.80 9.95
C PHE A 321 -21.90 9.17 9.28
N LYS A 322 -23.02 9.88 9.20
CA LYS A 322 -23.08 11.24 8.63
C LYS A 322 -22.64 12.26 9.67
N THR A 323 -21.93 13.28 9.21
CA THR A 323 -21.42 14.38 10.02
C THR A 323 -21.75 15.72 9.36
N LYS A 324 -21.84 16.76 10.18
CA LYS A 324 -21.90 18.17 9.79
C LYS A 324 -20.59 18.86 10.18
N ALA A 325 -20.30 19.99 9.54
CA ALA A 325 -19.16 20.82 9.89
C ALA A 325 -19.23 21.25 11.37
N GLY A 326 -18.12 21.09 12.09
CA GLY A 326 -18.00 21.36 13.52
C GLY A 326 -18.42 20.21 14.44
N ASP A 327 -19.04 19.14 13.92
CA ASP A 327 -19.41 17.99 14.75
C ASP A 327 -18.17 17.34 15.36
N GLN A 328 -18.29 16.97 16.64
CA GLN A 328 -17.27 16.23 17.37
C GLN A 328 -17.86 14.93 17.92
N PHE A 329 -17.06 13.87 17.82
CA PHE A 329 -17.44 12.53 18.23
C PHE A 329 -16.34 11.88 19.05
N THR A 330 -16.77 11.07 20.02
CA THR A 330 -15.92 10.23 20.85
C THR A 330 -16.36 8.79 20.68
N ILE A 331 -15.44 7.92 20.31
CA ILE A 331 -15.66 6.48 20.14
C ILE A 331 -15.00 5.78 21.32
N ILE A 332 -15.80 5.04 22.09
CA ILE A 332 -15.41 4.37 23.34
C ILE A 332 -16.01 2.97 23.42
N LYS A 333 -15.69 2.22 24.48
CA LYS A 333 -16.13 0.82 24.66
C LYS A 333 -15.72 -0.05 23.47
N ILE A 334 -14.56 0.26 22.90
CA ILE A 334 -13.95 -0.49 21.81
C ILE A 334 -13.55 -1.85 22.37
N GLN A 335 -14.04 -2.93 21.75
CA GLN A 335 -13.73 -4.27 22.22
C GLN A 335 -12.28 -4.62 21.87
N SER A 336 -11.58 -5.25 22.81
CA SER A 336 -10.24 -5.75 22.56
C SER A 336 -10.24 -6.76 21.43
N TYR A 337 -9.12 -6.85 20.73
CA TYR A 337 -8.92 -7.77 19.62
C TYR A 337 -7.57 -8.48 19.74
N LYS A 338 -7.52 -9.69 19.21
CA LYS A 338 -6.28 -10.42 18.96
C LYS A 338 -6.15 -10.61 17.46
N LYS A 339 -5.03 -10.20 16.87
CA LYS A 339 -4.73 -10.54 15.47
C LYS A 339 -4.54 -12.05 15.38
N VAL A 340 -5.06 -12.68 14.32
CA VAL A 340 -4.84 -14.10 14.09
C VAL A 340 -3.37 -14.28 13.71
N SER A 341 -2.68 -15.14 14.43
CA SER A 341 -1.28 -15.46 14.16
C SER A 341 -1.15 -16.05 12.75
N ASN A 342 -0.17 -15.61 11.97
CA ASN A 342 0.10 -16.20 10.66
C ASN A 342 0.55 -17.66 10.80
N PRO A 343 0.29 -18.54 9.81
CA PRO A 343 1.06 -19.76 9.68
C PRO A 343 2.54 -19.42 9.38
N SER A 344 3.45 -20.35 9.62
CA SER A 344 4.89 -20.16 9.35
C SER A 344 5.43 -21.23 8.40
N ASN A 345 6.63 -21.00 7.88
CA ASN A 345 7.37 -21.98 7.05
C ASN A 345 6.54 -22.57 5.89
N LEU A 346 5.77 -21.72 5.21
CA LEU A 346 5.09 -22.11 3.98
C LEU A 346 6.13 -22.42 2.90
N VAL A 347 6.11 -23.66 2.41
CA VAL A 347 7.07 -24.17 1.42
C VAL A 347 6.35 -24.98 0.35
N ILE A 348 6.94 -25.01 -0.85
CA ILE A 348 6.61 -25.99 -1.88
C ILE A 348 7.35 -27.28 -1.54
N LYS A 349 6.62 -28.36 -1.26
CA LYS A 349 7.20 -29.68 -0.97
C LYS A 349 7.54 -30.46 -2.23
N GLU A 350 6.63 -30.43 -3.20
CA GLU A 350 6.77 -31.18 -4.45
C GLU A 350 6.01 -30.47 -5.57
N THR A 351 6.62 -30.40 -6.75
CA THR A 351 5.97 -29.93 -7.97
C THR A 351 5.81 -31.10 -8.92
N LYS A 352 4.57 -31.47 -9.20
CA LYS A 352 4.17 -32.46 -10.21
C LYS A 352 3.77 -31.74 -11.50
N PRO A 353 3.62 -32.46 -12.64
CA PRO A 353 3.30 -31.83 -13.93
C PRO A 353 2.01 -30.98 -13.95
N GLN A 354 1.03 -31.27 -13.08
CA GLN A 354 -0.26 -30.57 -13.04
C GLN A 354 -0.65 -30.08 -11.64
N SER A 355 0.10 -30.43 -10.60
CA SER A 355 -0.20 -30.04 -9.23
C SER A 355 1.06 -29.68 -8.46
N THR A 356 0.89 -28.84 -7.44
CA THR A 356 1.98 -28.47 -6.52
C THR A 356 1.52 -28.72 -5.10
N ILE A 357 2.30 -29.50 -4.36
CA ILE A 357 2.04 -29.78 -2.95
C ILE A 357 2.75 -28.71 -2.11
N ILE A 358 1.97 -27.98 -1.32
CA ILE A 358 2.47 -27.03 -0.34
C ILE A 358 2.27 -27.53 1.08
N GLN A 359 3.14 -27.11 1.98
CA GLN A 359 3.06 -27.40 3.41
C GLN A 359 3.46 -26.16 4.22
N TRP A 360 2.86 -26.01 5.38
CA TRP A 360 3.20 -24.97 6.36
C TRP A 360 3.12 -25.51 7.79
N ASP A 361 3.59 -24.72 8.74
CA ASP A 361 3.48 -25.00 10.16
C ASP A 361 2.20 -24.38 10.74
N LYS A 362 1.68 -25.04 11.77
CA LYS A 362 0.41 -24.67 12.39
C LYS A 362 0.50 -23.29 13.06
N SER A 363 -0.50 -22.46 12.83
CA SER A 363 -0.70 -21.22 13.61
C SER A 363 -1.39 -21.52 14.94
N ALA A 364 -0.97 -20.82 15.99
CA ALA A 364 -1.43 -21.04 17.37
C ALA A 364 -2.96 -20.87 17.54
N ASP A 365 -3.56 -19.95 16.79
CA ASP A 365 -4.97 -19.55 16.94
C ASP A 365 -5.89 -20.15 15.85
N ALA A 366 -5.34 -20.98 14.95
CA ALA A 366 -6.04 -21.42 13.76
C ALA A 366 -6.95 -22.63 14.01
N VAL A 367 -8.20 -22.52 13.54
CA VAL A 367 -9.14 -23.65 13.40
C VAL A 367 -9.19 -24.17 11.97
N ALA A 368 -8.78 -23.34 11.00
CA ALA A 368 -8.68 -23.70 9.59
C ALA A 368 -7.69 -22.80 8.83
N TYR A 369 -7.47 -23.11 7.56
CA TYR A 369 -6.62 -22.36 6.64
C TYR A 369 -7.32 -22.12 5.30
N ASN A 370 -7.07 -20.96 4.69
CA ASN A 370 -7.47 -20.67 3.32
C ASN A 370 -6.23 -20.58 2.43
N VAL A 371 -6.31 -21.19 1.26
CA VAL A 371 -5.25 -21.21 0.25
C VAL A 371 -5.70 -20.40 -0.94
N TYR A 372 -4.84 -19.47 -1.35
CA TYR A 372 -5.06 -18.58 -2.48
C TYR A 372 -3.92 -18.70 -3.48
N ALA A 373 -4.22 -18.45 -4.75
CA ALA A 373 -3.24 -18.36 -5.82
C ALA A 373 -3.35 -17.01 -6.53
N HIS A 374 -2.21 -16.49 -6.95
CA HIS A 374 -2.11 -15.33 -7.81
C HIS A 374 -1.63 -15.76 -9.20
N TYR A 375 -2.25 -15.17 -10.22
CA TYR A 375 -1.93 -15.43 -11.62
C TYR A 375 -1.52 -14.13 -12.31
N LYS A 376 -0.43 -14.19 -13.09
CA LYS A 376 0.05 -13.09 -13.94
C LYS A 376 0.40 -11.81 -13.14
N SER A 377 -0.29 -10.70 -13.40
CA SER A 377 -0.10 -9.40 -12.72
C SER A 377 -1.41 -8.88 -12.09
N SER A 378 -2.36 -9.77 -11.79
CA SER A 378 -3.61 -9.41 -11.12
C SER A 378 -3.33 -8.65 -9.80
N PRO A 379 -4.11 -7.62 -9.46
CA PRO A 379 -4.04 -6.98 -8.13
C PRO A 379 -4.50 -7.90 -7.00
N ASP A 380 -5.32 -8.89 -7.34
CA ASP A 380 -6.01 -9.77 -6.40
C ASP A 380 -5.52 -11.21 -6.48
N TYR A 381 -5.76 -11.91 -5.37
CA TYR A 381 -5.65 -13.35 -5.25
C TYR A 381 -6.97 -14.04 -5.62
N THR A 382 -6.88 -15.25 -6.17
CA THR A 382 -7.99 -16.18 -6.35
C THR A 382 -8.01 -17.20 -5.22
N LEU A 383 -9.17 -17.41 -4.59
CA LEU A 383 -9.35 -18.42 -3.54
C LEU A 383 -9.40 -19.82 -4.16
N ILE A 384 -8.47 -20.69 -3.79
CA ILE A 384 -8.36 -22.07 -4.32
C ILE A 384 -8.98 -23.07 -3.35
N LYS A 385 -8.72 -22.92 -2.05
CA LYS A 385 -9.28 -23.79 -1.01
C LYS A 385 -9.68 -22.99 0.21
N LYS A 386 -10.88 -23.26 0.71
CA LYS A 386 -11.41 -22.64 1.93
C LYS A 386 -11.53 -23.67 3.05
N ASN A 387 -11.31 -23.24 4.29
CA ASN A 387 -11.54 -23.98 5.53
C ASN A 387 -10.81 -25.33 5.61
N LEU A 388 -9.55 -25.37 5.19
CA LEU A 388 -8.71 -26.56 5.31
C LEU A 388 -8.24 -26.75 6.75
N THR A 389 -8.38 -27.97 7.30
CA THR A 389 -7.90 -28.28 8.66
C THR A 389 -6.47 -28.85 8.67
N ALA A 390 -6.04 -29.44 7.55
CA ALA A 390 -4.68 -29.91 7.33
C ALA A 390 -3.71 -28.74 7.13
N THR A 391 -2.43 -29.00 7.35
CA THR A 391 -1.31 -28.06 7.11
C THR A 391 -0.53 -28.35 5.84
N ASN A 392 -1.14 -29.14 4.94
CA ASN A 392 -0.65 -29.39 3.59
C ASN A 392 -1.82 -29.39 2.62
N PHE A 393 -1.55 -29.04 1.36
CA PHE A 393 -2.56 -29.03 0.30
C PHE A 393 -1.91 -29.28 -1.05
N GLU A 394 -2.52 -30.17 -1.85
CA GLU A 394 -2.18 -30.34 -3.26
C GLU A 394 -3.01 -29.35 -4.08
N CYS A 395 -2.36 -28.29 -4.53
CA CYS A 395 -2.96 -27.25 -5.36
C CYS A 395 -3.02 -27.74 -6.82
N ASP A 396 -4.20 -27.71 -7.45
CA ASP A 396 -4.29 -27.84 -8.90
C ASP A 396 -3.59 -26.63 -9.52
N THR A 397 -2.43 -26.90 -10.09
CA THR A 397 -1.59 -25.90 -10.72
C THR A 397 -1.70 -25.96 -12.22
N LYS A 398 -2.76 -26.53 -12.80
CA LYS A 398 -2.93 -26.56 -14.27
C LYS A 398 -3.06 -25.15 -14.87
N GLU A 399 -3.72 -24.23 -14.17
CA GLU A 399 -3.71 -22.82 -14.57
C GLU A 399 -2.35 -22.16 -14.28
N LEU A 400 -1.70 -22.56 -13.17
CA LEU A 400 -0.36 -22.11 -12.81
C LEU A 400 0.73 -22.64 -13.75
N SER A 401 0.54 -23.79 -14.41
CA SER A 401 1.49 -24.41 -15.35
C SER A 401 1.43 -23.77 -16.73
N THR A 402 0.37 -23.00 -17.01
CA THR A 402 0.30 -22.11 -18.18
C THR A 402 0.99 -20.76 -17.93
N VAL A 403 1.29 -20.42 -16.68
CA VAL A 403 2.03 -19.20 -16.32
C VAL A 403 3.44 -19.54 -15.87
N LYS A 404 4.39 -18.66 -16.17
CA LYS A 404 5.81 -18.89 -15.84
C LYS A 404 6.13 -18.72 -14.34
N TYR A 405 5.22 -18.09 -13.60
CA TYR A 405 5.40 -17.74 -12.19
C TYR A 405 4.03 -17.44 -11.53
N GLY A 406 3.99 -17.49 -10.21
CA GLY A 406 2.83 -17.08 -9.41
C GLY A 406 3.13 -17.06 -7.91
N LEU A 407 2.21 -16.53 -7.11
CA LEU A 407 2.28 -16.61 -5.65
C LEU A 407 1.20 -17.55 -5.12
N LEU A 408 1.56 -18.42 -4.19
CA LEU A 408 0.60 -19.06 -3.31
C LEU A 408 0.60 -18.33 -1.97
N ARG A 409 -0.60 -18.08 -1.44
CA ARG A 409 -0.80 -17.43 -0.15
C ARG A 409 -1.65 -18.32 0.75
N VAL A 410 -1.21 -18.49 1.99
CA VAL A 410 -1.96 -19.24 3.01
C VAL A 410 -2.28 -18.31 4.17
N THR A 411 -3.55 -18.24 4.54
CA THR A 411 -4.02 -17.52 5.72
C THR A 411 -4.52 -18.53 6.77
N ALA A 412 -4.26 -18.25 8.03
CA ALA A 412 -4.91 -18.91 9.16
C ALA A 412 -6.28 -18.26 9.43
N VAL A 413 -7.26 -19.07 9.82
CA VAL A 413 -8.62 -18.65 10.19
C VAL A 413 -8.88 -19.01 11.64
N ASP A 414 -9.33 -18.05 12.45
CA ASP A 414 -9.70 -18.30 13.85
C ASP A 414 -11.15 -18.79 14.03
N LYS A 415 -11.53 -19.09 15.28
CA LYS A 415 -12.88 -19.58 15.63
C LYS A 415 -14.03 -18.62 15.31
N VAL A 416 -13.74 -17.33 15.10
CA VAL A 416 -14.75 -16.32 14.71
C VAL A 416 -14.67 -15.99 13.22
N GLY A 417 -13.93 -16.78 12.43
CA GLY A 417 -13.80 -16.62 10.98
C GLY A 417 -12.93 -15.44 10.55
N ARG A 418 -12.08 -14.90 11.44
CA ARG A 418 -11.10 -13.85 11.09
C ARG A 418 -9.90 -14.51 10.42
N GLU A 419 -9.40 -13.90 9.34
CA GLU A 419 -8.17 -14.33 8.68
C GLU A 419 -6.95 -13.56 9.18
N SER A 420 -5.82 -14.24 9.27
CA SER A 420 -4.49 -13.64 9.46
C SER A 420 -4.03 -12.88 8.20
N SER A 421 -2.94 -12.11 8.30
CA SER A 421 -2.32 -11.46 7.13
C SER A 421 -1.78 -12.46 6.10
N GLY A 422 -1.55 -13.71 6.51
CA GLY A 422 -1.07 -14.80 5.67
C GLY A 422 0.43 -14.79 5.44
N VAL A 423 0.90 -15.87 4.83
CA VAL A 423 2.27 -16.04 4.33
C VAL A 423 2.23 -16.44 2.87
N ILE A 424 3.26 -16.07 2.12
CA ILE A 424 3.36 -16.32 0.68
C ILE A 424 4.54 -17.23 0.36
N VAL A 425 4.44 -17.96 -0.74
CA VAL A 425 5.54 -18.66 -1.39
C VAL A 425 5.44 -18.47 -2.90
N THR A 426 6.59 -18.28 -3.54
CA THR A 426 6.68 -18.11 -4.98
C THR A 426 6.75 -19.46 -5.67
N ILE A 427 5.95 -19.65 -6.72
CA ILE A 427 6.08 -20.77 -7.65
C ILE A 427 6.94 -20.31 -8.82
N GLU A 428 8.06 -20.98 -9.03
CA GLU A 428 8.87 -20.83 -10.23
C GLU A 428 8.55 -21.98 -11.18
N ALA A 429 8.09 -21.68 -12.40
CA ALA A 429 8.10 -22.70 -13.45
C ALA A 429 9.57 -22.97 -13.80
N LYS A 430 10.02 -24.23 -13.66
CA LYS A 430 11.29 -24.65 -14.26
C LYS A 430 11.17 -24.41 -15.75
N GLU A 431 11.87 -23.41 -16.30
CA GLU A 431 12.11 -23.39 -17.73
C GLU A 431 12.81 -24.73 -18.02
N LYS A 432 12.21 -25.59 -18.85
CA LYS A 432 12.99 -26.64 -19.48
C LYS A 432 14.05 -25.89 -20.27
N ASP A 433 15.29 -25.91 -19.81
CA ASP A 433 16.44 -25.52 -20.60
C ASP A 433 16.32 -26.27 -21.93
N LYS A 434 15.87 -25.54 -22.97
CA LYS A 434 15.99 -26.01 -24.34
C LYS A 434 17.41 -25.69 -24.74
N ASN A 435 18.33 -26.57 -24.33
CA ASN A 435 19.59 -26.76 -25.04
C ASN A 435 19.32 -27.54 -26.33
#